data_AF-A0AAW0LM03-F1
#
_entry.id   AF-A0AAW0LM03-F1
#
_cell.length_a   1.000
_cell.length_b   1.000
_cell.length_c   1.000
_cell.angle_alpha   90.00
_cell.angle_beta   90.00
_cell.angle_gamma   90.00
#
_symmetry.space_group_name_H-M   'P 1'
#
loop_
_entity.id
_entity.type
_entity.pdbx_description
1 polymer ?
#
loop_
_entity_poly.entity_id
_entity_poly.type
_entity_poly.pdbx_seq_one_letter_code
_entity_poly.pdbx_strand_id
1 'polypeptide(L)'
;MSSGGVVVLELPLGAAKEEEESFELEKAVCSHGPFMMPPNQWDPVSKTLLRPLRLGIGDSDSESVVVRISQHQWAPRSLHVRVYCHNSPSLSRQHRESVLA
;
A
#
# COMPACT_ATOMS: atom_id res chain seq x y z
N MET A 1 18.99 19.10 2.59
CA MET A 1 18.90 17.69 2.98
C MET A 1 17.42 17.42 3.27
N SER A 2 16.69 16.81 2.35
CA SER A 2 15.26 16.54 2.51
C SER A 2 15.08 15.51 3.63
N SER A 3 14.36 15.84 4.69
CA SER A 3 14.07 14.93 5.80
C SER A 3 12.92 13.99 5.39
N GLY A 4 13.20 13.04 4.49
CA GLY A 4 12.22 12.05 4.07
C GLY A 4 11.83 11.12 5.22
N GLY A 5 10.54 10.84 5.38
CA GLY A 5 9.97 9.98 6.42
C GLY A 5 9.40 8.67 5.87
N VAL A 6 9.24 7.68 6.75
CA VAL A 6 8.49 6.45 6.44
C VAL A 6 7.31 6.35 7.39
N VAL A 7 6.10 6.32 6.83
CA VAL A 7 4.86 6.15 7.59
C VAL A 7 4.34 4.74 7.37
N VAL A 8 3.98 4.05 8.45
CA VAL A 8 3.37 2.71 8.40
C VAL A 8 1.89 2.82 8.72
N LEU A 9 1.06 2.30 7.83
CA LEU A 9 -0.39 2.19 7.98
C LEU A 9 -0.76 0.72 8.02
N GLU A 10 -1.75 0.39 8.85
CA GLU A 10 -2.39 -0.92 8.86
C GLU A 10 -3.79 -0.78 8.28
N LEU A 11 -4.10 -1.58 7.26
CA LEU A 11 -5.40 -1.62 6.60
C LEU A 11 -6.07 -2.96 6.93
N PRO A 12 -7.15 -2.97 7.73
CA PRO A 12 -7.86 -4.20 8.06
C PRO A 12 -8.60 -4.75 6.83
N LEU A 13 -8.54 -6.06 6.62
CA LEU A 13 -9.18 -6.77 5.50
C LEU A 13 -10.64 -7.15 5.78
N GLY A 14 -11.22 -6.68 6.88
CA GLY A 14 -12.57 -7.03 7.32
C GLY A 14 -12.68 -8.47 7.85
N ALA A 15 -13.85 -8.79 8.42
CA ALA A 15 -14.16 -10.16 8.80
C ALA A 15 -14.69 -10.91 7.57
N ALA A 16 -13.86 -11.78 6.97
CA ALA A 16 -14.37 -12.80 6.07
C ALA A 16 -15.42 -13.62 6.81
N LYS A 17 -16.59 -13.87 6.17
CA LYS A 17 -17.55 -14.85 6.68
C LYS A 17 -16.83 -16.20 6.78
N GLU A 18 -17.18 -17.04 7.74
CA GLU A 18 -16.46 -18.30 8.03
C GLU A 18 -16.35 -19.26 6.82
N GLU A 19 -17.16 -19.04 5.78
CA GLU A 19 -17.20 -19.82 4.54
C GLU A 19 -16.42 -19.18 3.38
N GLU A 20 -15.91 -17.96 3.52
CA GLU A 20 -15.13 -17.28 2.46
C GLU A 20 -13.63 -17.54 2.62
N GLU A 21 -12.97 -17.84 1.50
CA GLU A 21 -11.52 -17.97 1.43
C GLU A 21 -10.89 -16.65 1.93
N SER A 22 -9.96 -16.74 2.88
CA SER A 22 -9.32 -15.55 3.43
C SER A 22 -8.53 -14.82 2.33
N PHE A 23 -8.57 -13.49 2.35
CA PHE A 23 -7.79 -12.70 1.40
C PHE A 23 -6.29 -12.99 1.53
N GLU A 24 -5.64 -13.26 0.40
CA GLU A 24 -4.19 -13.43 0.29
C GLU A 24 -3.64 -12.48 -0.78
N LEU A 25 -2.74 -11.58 -0.38
CA LEU A 25 -2.16 -10.56 -1.25
C LEU A 25 -1.44 -11.19 -2.45
N GLU A 26 -0.69 -12.27 -2.23
CA GLU A 26 0.02 -12.98 -3.29
C GLU A 26 -0.95 -13.56 -4.33
N LYS A 27 -2.04 -14.21 -3.88
CA LYS A 27 -3.07 -14.73 -4.79
C LYS A 27 -3.68 -13.60 -5.61
N ALA A 28 -4.04 -12.48 -4.98
CA ALA A 28 -4.59 -11.33 -5.68
C ALA A 28 -3.61 -10.73 -6.71
N VAL A 29 -2.33 -10.60 -6.37
CA VAL A 29 -1.32 -10.07 -7.30
C VAL A 29 -1.06 -11.03 -8.47
N CYS A 30 -0.91 -12.33 -8.19
CA CYS A 30 -0.57 -13.33 -9.19
C CYS A 30 -1.75 -13.70 -10.10
N SER A 31 -2.99 -13.69 -9.60
CA SER A 31 -4.20 -13.91 -10.42
C SER A 31 -4.45 -12.75 -11.39
N HIS A 32 -4.06 -11.54 -11.01
CA HIS A 32 -4.16 -10.32 -11.81
C HIS A 32 -2.82 -9.94 -12.48
N GLY A 33 -1.91 -10.89 -12.68
CA GLY A 33 -0.59 -10.70 -13.30
C GLY A 33 -0.55 -9.83 -14.57
N PRO A 34 -1.54 -9.87 -15.48
CA PRO A 34 -1.60 -8.96 -16.64
C PRO A 34 -1.81 -7.48 -16.29
N PHE A 35 -2.43 -7.20 -15.14
CA PHE A 35 -2.78 -5.86 -14.65
C PHE A 35 -1.72 -5.27 -13.71
N MET A 36 -0.69 -6.04 -13.35
CA MET A 36 0.53 -5.55 -12.73
C MET A 36 1.41 -4.83 -13.77
N MET A 37 0.84 -3.78 -14.38
CA MET A 37 1.55 -2.95 -15.34
C MET A 37 2.58 -2.09 -14.62
N PRO A 38 3.73 -1.80 -15.26
CA PRO A 38 4.58 -0.70 -14.83
C PRO A 38 3.71 0.55 -14.60
N PRO A 39 3.90 1.27 -13.50
CA PRO A 39 5.05 1.22 -12.57
C PRO A 39 4.90 0.29 -11.34
N ASN A 40 3.92 -0.62 -11.31
CA ASN A 40 3.76 -1.58 -10.20
C ASN A 40 4.78 -2.73 -10.31
N GLN A 41 5.33 -3.18 -9.18
CA GLN A 41 6.30 -4.29 -9.13
C GLN A 41 5.96 -5.25 -7.99
N TRP A 42 5.90 -6.55 -8.29
CA TRP A 42 5.77 -7.61 -7.30
C TRP A 42 7.15 -8.17 -6.95
N ASP A 43 7.50 -8.21 -5.67
CA ASP A 43 8.63 -8.98 -5.17
C ASP A 43 8.11 -10.31 -4.58
N PRO A 44 8.29 -11.44 -5.28
CA PRO A 44 7.79 -12.73 -4.82
C PRO A 44 8.56 -13.28 -3.60
N VAL A 45 9.81 -12.82 -3.37
CA VAL A 45 10.61 -13.29 -2.23
C VAL A 45 10.10 -12.66 -0.95
N SER A 46 9.88 -11.35 -0.95
CA SER A 46 9.36 -10.64 0.23
C SER A 46 7.83 -10.55 0.27
N LYS A 47 7.14 -11.16 -0.70
CA LYS A 47 5.67 -11.08 -0.88
C LYS A 47 5.14 -9.65 -0.74
N THR A 48 5.82 -8.72 -1.41
CA THR A 48 5.57 -7.29 -1.27
C THR A 48 5.27 -6.67 -2.63
N LEU A 49 4.17 -5.91 -2.68
CA LEU A 49 3.82 -5.07 -3.81
C LEU A 49 4.42 -3.68 -3.63
N LEU A 50 5.27 -3.27 -4.57
CA LEU A 50 5.76 -1.91 -4.70
C LEU A 50 4.94 -1.18 -5.76
N ARG A 51 4.44 0.01 -5.44
CA ARG A 51 3.82 0.87 -6.46
C ARG A 51 3.93 2.35 -6.10
N PRO A 52 4.01 3.25 -7.09
CA PRO A 52 3.81 4.65 -6.85
C PRO A 52 2.32 4.93 -6.60
N LEU A 53 2.04 5.85 -5.68
CA LEU A 53 0.72 6.36 -5.35
C LEU A 53 0.75 7.88 -5.44
N ARG A 54 -0.32 8.46 -6.01
CA ARG A 54 -0.50 9.92 -6.07
C ARG A 54 -1.37 10.32 -4.88
N LEU A 55 -0.80 11.13 -3.98
CA LEU A 55 -1.49 11.70 -2.83
C LEU A 55 -2.07 13.06 -3.22
N GLY A 56 -3.26 13.38 -2.71
CA GLY A 56 -3.96 14.64 -2.99
C GLY A 56 -5.15 14.47 -3.93
N ILE A 57 -6.29 15.06 -3.55
CA ILE A 57 -7.50 15.13 -4.37
C ILE A 57 -7.57 16.57 -4.90
N GLY A 58 -7.07 16.80 -6.12
CA GLY A 58 -7.11 18.12 -6.79
C GLY A 58 -5.75 18.60 -7.31
N ASP A 59 -5.78 19.45 -8.35
CA ASP A 59 -4.65 19.82 -9.22
C ASP A 59 -3.48 20.56 -8.56
N SER A 60 -3.64 21.12 -7.35
CA SER A 60 -2.64 22.07 -6.81
C SER A 60 -1.53 21.47 -5.93
N ASP A 61 -1.63 20.23 -5.44
CA ASP A 61 -0.56 19.68 -4.56
C ASP A 61 -0.49 18.14 -4.58
N SER A 62 -0.25 17.58 -5.77
CA SER A 62 -0.20 16.13 -5.96
C SER A 62 1.21 15.56 -5.72
N GLU A 63 1.43 14.97 -4.55
CA GLU A 63 2.70 14.31 -4.20
C GLU A 63 2.70 12.86 -4.73
N SER A 64 3.73 12.49 -5.51
CA SER A 64 3.96 11.09 -5.85
C SER A 64 4.83 10.44 -4.78
N VAL A 65 4.30 9.43 -4.10
CA VAL A 65 5.03 8.64 -3.10
C VAL A 65 5.18 7.21 -3.57
N VAL A 66 6.21 6.53 -3.08
CA VAL A 66 6.34 5.07 -3.26
C VAL A 66 5.71 4.38 -2.07
N VAL A 67 4.88 3.37 -2.32
CA VAL A 67 4.30 2.53 -1.28
C VAL A 67 4.76 1.08 -1.40
N ARG A 68 5.00 0.44 -0.26
CA ARG A 68 5.20 -1.01 -0.14
C ARG A 68 4.03 -1.61 0.63
N ILE A 69 3.35 -2.57 0.01
CA ILE A 69 2.19 -3.25 0.55
C ILE A 69 2.57 -4.71 0.78
N SER A 70 2.45 -5.18 2.02
CA SER A 70 2.76 -6.56 2.41
C SER A 70 1.72 -7.08 3.37
N GLN A 71 1.47 -8.39 3.35
CA GLN A 71 0.62 -9.09 4.31
C GLN A 71 1.49 -9.99 5.19
N HIS A 72 1.46 -9.79 6.50
CA HIS A 72 2.28 -10.57 7.42
C HIS A 72 1.53 -11.78 7.97
N GLN A 73 2.22 -12.90 8.16
CA GLN A 73 1.65 -14.13 8.73
C GLN A 73 1.10 -13.95 10.16
N TRP A 74 1.67 -13.02 10.93
CA TRP A 74 1.21 -12.73 12.29
C TRP A 74 -0.01 -11.80 12.34
N ALA A 75 -0.34 -11.12 11.22
CA ALA A 75 -1.53 -10.31 11.05
C ALA A 75 -2.18 -10.62 9.69
N PRO A 76 -2.70 -11.85 9.50
CA PRO A 76 -3.23 -12.29 8.21
C PRO A 76 -4.50 -11.53 7.80
N ARG A 77 -5.14 -10.82 8.74
CA ARG A 77 -6.32 -9.99 8.49
C ARG A 77 -6.01 -8.51 8.29
N SER A 78 -4.74 -8.16 8.08
CA SER A 78 -4.32 -6.79 7.84
C SER A 78 -3.29 -6.71 6.71
N LEU A 79 -3.35 -5.62 5.94
CA LEU A 79 -2.28 -5.20 5.05
C LEU A 79 -1.44 -4.13 5.72
N HIS A 80 -0.14 -4.27 5.60
CA HIS A 80 0.83 -3.26 6.02
C HIS A 80 1.24 -2.43 4.82
N VAL A 81 0.96 -1.13 4.91
CA VAL A 81 1.30 -0.15 3.87
C VAL A 81 2.38 0.77 4.42
N ARG A 82 3.60 0.64 3.89
CA ARG A 82 4.70 1.56 4.17
C ARG A 82 4.73 2.63 3.09
N VAL A 83 4.62 3.89 3.48
CA VAL A 83 4.62 5.06 2.60
C VAL A 83 5.93 5.81 2.77
N TYR A 84 6.69 5.93 1.68
CA TYR A 84 7.97 6.65 1.64
C TYR A 84 7.73 8.09 1.19
N CYS A 85 7.84 9.02 2.13
CA CYS A 85 7.60 10.44 1.91
C CYS A 85 8.93 11.13 1.59
N HIS A 86 8.99 11.88 0.49
CA HIS A 86 10.24 12.50 0.06
C HIS A 86 10.52 13.84 0.75
N ASN A 87 9.44 14.59 1.03
CA ASN A 87 9.55 15.99 1.48
C ASN A 87 9.05 16.22 2.91
N SER A 88 8.48 15.20 3.56
CA SER A 88 7.90 15.30 4.89
C SER A 88 8.27 14.09 5.75
N PRO A 89 8.48 14.28 7.07
CA PRO A 89 8.65 13.18 8.01
C PRO A 89 7.34 12.41 8.25
N SER A 90 6.18 12.98 7.90
CA SER A 90 4.85 12.38 8.14
C SER A 90 3.83 12.71 7.04
N LEU A 91 2.76 11.93 6.97
CA LEU A 91 1.62 12.21 6.08
C LEU A 91 0.65 13.18 6.76
N SER A 92 0.14 14.15 5.99
CA SER A 92 -1.02 14.93 6.41
C SER A 92 -2.24 14.03 6.58
N ARG A 93 -3.26 14.50 7.31
CA ARG A 93 -4.52 13.76 7.48
C ARG A 93 -5.16 13.43 6.13
N GLN A 94 -5.23 14.40 5.23
CA GLN A 94 -5.82 14.24 3.90
C GLN A 94 -5.04 13.22 3.06
N HIS A 95 -3.70 13.24 3.11
CA HIS A 95 -2.88 12.25 2.43
C HIS A 95 -3.07 10.85 2.99
N ARG A 96 -3.23 10.71 4.32
CA ARG A 96 -3.54 9.43 4.94
C ARG A 96 -4.89 8.88 4.46
N GLU A 97 -5.90 9.74 4.36
CA GLU A 97 -7.21 9.37 3.81
C GLU A 97 -7.10 8.97 2.34
N SER A 98 -6.31 9.66 1.51
CA SER A 98 -6.06 9.28 0.12
C SER A 98 -5.34 7.93 -0.07
N VAL A 99 -4.56 7.47 0.92
CA VAL A 99 -3.93 6.13 0.88
C VAL A 99 -4.94 5.01 1.19
N LEU A 100 -5.98 5.32 1.96
CA LEU A 100 -6.97 4.36 2.45
C LEU A 100 -8.28 4.37 1.66
N ALA A 101 -8.48 5.37 0.79
CA ALA A 101 -9.63 5.52 -0.11
C ALA A 101 -9.55 4.55 -1.30
#